data_AF-A0A925LS59-F1
#
_entry.id   AF-A0A925LS59-F1
#
_cell.length_a   1.000
_cell.length_b   1.000
_cell.length_c   1.000
_cell.angle_alpha   90.00
_cell.angle_beta   90.00
_cell.angle_gamma   90.00
#
_symmetry.space_group_name_H-M   'P 1'
#
loop_
_entity.id
_entity.type
_entity.pdbx_description
1 polymer ?
#
loop_
_entity_poly.entity_id
_entity_poly.type
_entity_poly.pdbx_seq_one_letter_code
_entity_poly.pdbx_strand_id
1 'polypeptide(L)'
;MCLQPFRRSQLIYLAAVILGIASPQKLAAEDTWGTIKGRIVYSEDAPTAEKIDVERDAEVCGIVGLVDESLVVHKDNRGIRNVAIWLETRDEIPVHPELQQPPKEAPCIDNRDCRFEPRMLAVRTGQIFELKNSDPVAHNAAVYARRNTP
;
A
#
# COMPACT_ATOMS: atom_id res chain seq x y z
N MET A 1 -66.64 -60.47 -8.21
CA MET A 1 -65.48 -60.93 -9.02
C MET A 1 -64.55 -59.72 -9.15
N CYS A 2 -63.30 -59.67 -8.70
CA CYS A 2 -62.30 -60.71 -8.46
C CYS A 2 -61.29 -60.27 -7.36
N LEU A 3 -61.12 -61.14 -6.36
CA LEU A 3 -59.91 -61.53 -5.60
C LEU A 3 -58.75 -60.54 -5.35
N GLN A 4 -58.41 -60.36 -4.05
CA GLN A 4 -57.03 -60.11 -3.58
C GLN A 4 -56.21 -61.43 -3.67
N PRO A 5 -54.84 -61.43 -3.64
CA PRO A 5 -54.12 -61.36 -2.36
C PRO A 5 -52.67 -60.78 -2.36
N PHE A 6 -52.25 -60.41 -1.15
CA PHE A 6 -50.90 -60.36 -0.55
C PHE A 6 -49.68 -60.87 -1.35
N ARG A 7 -48.59 -60.09 -1.34
CA ARG A 7 -47.24 -60.62 -1.03
C ARG A 7 -46.23 -59.55 -0.57
N ARG A 8 -45.59 -59.85 0.56
CA ARG A 8 -44.43 -59.15 1.16
C ARG A 8 -43.20 -59.27 0.26
N SER A 9 -42.37 -58.23 0.18
CA SER A 9 -40.93 -58.39 -0.05
C SER A 9 -40.16 -57.27 0.63
N GLN A 10 -39.29 -57.66 1.55
CA GLN A 10 -38.37 -56.79 2.29
C GLN A 10 -37.28 -56.31 1.33
N LEU A 11 -37.13 -55.00 1.15
CA LEU A 11 -35.93 -54.42 0.54
C LEU A 11 -35.02 -53.92 1.67
N ILE A 12 -33.92 -54.63 1.81
CA ILE A 12 -32.79 -54.36 2.70
C ILE A 12 -32.17 -53.04 2.24
N TYR A 13 -32.31 -51.97 3.03
CA TYR A 13 -31.54 -50.75 2.83
C TYR A 13 -30.13 -50.97 3.38
N LEU A 14 -29.16 -51.04 2.47
CA LEU A 14 -27.74 -51.03 2.77
C LEU A 14 -27.38 -49.66 3.38
N ALA A 15 -27.18 -49.58 4.69
CA ALA A 15 -26.62 -48.39 5.33
C ALA A 15 -25.13 -48.33 5.02
N ALA A 16 -24.74 -47.53 4.02
CA ALA A 16 -23.36 -47.18 3.78
C ALA A 16 -22.89 -46.21 4.88
N VAL A 17 -22.17 -46.72 5.87
CA VAL A 17 -21.46 -45.90 6.86
C VAL A 17 -20.26 -45.26 6.14
N ILE A 18 -20.42 -44.01 5.72
CA ILE A 18 -19.31 -43.18 5.24
C ILE A 18 -18.52 -42.78 6.49
N LEU A 19 -17.38 -43.43 6.71
CA LEU A 19 -16.39 -43.00 7.69
C LEU A 19 -15.78 -41.68 7.17
N GLY A 20 -16.35 -40.56 7.62
CA GLY A 20 -15.81 -39.23 7.36
C GLY A 20 -14.46 -39.10 8.04
N ILE A 21 -13.38 -39.13 7.25
CA ILE A 21 -12.05 -38.73 7.72
C ILE A 21 -12.14 -37.23 7.99
N ALA A 22 -12.33 -36.86 9.25
CA ALA A 22 -12.19 -35.48 9.69
C ALA A 22 -10.73 -35.06 9.50
N SER A 23 -10.42 -34.51 8.32
CA SER A 23 -9.19 -33.75 8.14
C SER A 23 -9.27 -32.56 9.10
N PRO A 24 -8.27 -32.31 9.96
CA PRO A 24 -8.22 -31.06 10.69
C PRO A 24 -8.15 -29.94 9.66
N GLN A 25 -9.27 -29.24 9.47
CA GLN A 25 -9.26 -27.98 8.76
C GLN A 25 -8.38 -27.07 9.62
N LYS A 26 -7.17 -26.76 9.13
CA LYS A 26 -6.44 -25.60 9.62
C LYS A 26 -7.42 -24.43 9.46
N LEU A 27 -7.93 -23.89 10.57
CA LEU A 27 -8.51 -22.55 10.56
C LEU A 27 -7.45 -21.68 9.89
N ALA A 28 -7.76 -21.16 8.70
CA ALA A 28 -6.89 -20.22 8.04
C ALA A 28 -6.69 -19.05 9.00
N ALA A 29 -5.44 -18.64 9.19
CA ALA A 29 -5.04 -17.52 10.04
C ALA A 29 -5.48 -16.15 9.49
N GLU A 30 -6.67 -16.06 8.89
CA GLU A 30 -7.25 -14.80 8.43
C GLU A 30 -7.71 -13.93 9.60
N ASP A 31 -8.00 -14.51 10.78
CA ASP A 31 -8.47 -13.77 11.95
C ASP A 31 -7.38 -12.95 12.69
N THR A 32 -6.10 -13.03 12.28
CA THR A 32 -4.98 -12.34 12.96
C THR A 32 -4.52 -11.03 12.33
N TRP A 33 -5.06 -10.64 11.17
CA TRP A 33 -4.61 -9.45 10.44
C TRP A 33 -5.76 -8.46 10.23
N GLY A 34 -5.45 -7.17 10.22
CA GLY A 34 -6.45 -6.11 10.07
C GLY A 34 -5.97 -4.99 9.13
N THR A 35 -6.92 -4.25 8.57
CA THR A 35 -6.64 -3.07 7.74
C THR A 35 -6.90 -1.79 8.52
N ILE A 36 -5.90 -0.91 8.58
CA ILE A 36 -6.10 0.46 9.08
C ILE A 36 -6.63 1.32 7.93
N LYS A 37 -7.79 1.95 8.14
CA LYS A 37 -8.39 2.91 7.21
C LYS A 37 -8.61 4.23 7.92
N GLY A 38 -8.25 5.32 7.26
CA GLY A 38 -8.43 6.66 7.80
C GLY A 38 -8.20 7.73 6.74
N ARG A 39 -8.50 8.97 7.11
CA ARG A 39 -8.21 10.16 6.30
C ARG A 39 -7.58 11.21 7.20
N ILE A 40 -6.44 11.73 6.78
CA ILE A 40 -5.81 12.86 7.45
C ILE A 40 -6.25 14.12 6.71
N VAL A 41 -6.95 15.00 7.43
CA VAL A 41 -7.51 16.24 6.89
C VAL A 41 -6.93 17.45 7.61
N TYR A 42 -6.77 18.54 6.87
CA TYR A 42 -6.47 19.84 7.43
C TYR A 42 -7.72 20.43 8.09
N SER A 43 -7.56 21.06 9.26
CA SER A 43 -8.68 21.56 10.06
C SER A 43 -9.33 22.80 9.46
N GLU A 44 -8.54 23.61 8.75
CA GLU A 44 -8.94 24.87 8.14
C GLU A 44 -9.09 24.73 6.63
N ASP A 45 -9.35 25.85 5.96
CA ASP A 45 -9.30 25.90 4.50
C ASP A 45 -7.87 25.64 4.01
N ALA A 46 -7.76 25.06 2.81
CA ALA A 46 -6.47 24.78 2.21
C ALA A 46 -5.66 26.07 2.02
N PRO A 47 -4.44 26.18 2.57
CA PRO A 47 -3.62 27.37 2.37
C PRO A 47 -3.22 27.50 0.91
N THR A 48 -3.00 28.73 0.45
CA THR A 48 -2.42 28.98 -0.87
C THR A 48 -0.92 28.70 -0.78
N ALA A 49 -0.42 27.77 -1.60
CA ALA A 49 1.01 27.48 -1.67
C ALA A 49 1.78 28.70 -2.21
N GLU A 50 2.86 29.05 -1.54
CA GLU A 50 3.74 30.15 -1.95
C GLU A 50 4.55 29.76 -3.19
N LYS A 51 4.86 30.72 -4.05
CA LYS A 51 5.75 30.47 -5.20
C LYS A 51 7.18 30.34 -4.71
N ILE A 52 7.92 29.41 -5.30
CA ILE A 52 9.36 29.30 -5.08
C ILE A 52 10.06 30.19 -6.11
N ASP A 53 10.93 31.07 -5.63
CA ASP A 53 11.83 31.83 -6.51
C ASP A 53 13.03 30.96 -6.88
N VAL A 54 13.18 30.69 -8.17
CA VAL A 54 14.20 29.77 -8.70
C VAL A 54 15.31 30.58 -9.35
N GLU A 55 16.45 30.66 -8.68
CA GLU A 55 17.59 31.44 -9.14
C GLU A 55 18.54 30.65 -10.07
N ARG A 56 18.53 29.31 -9.99
CA ARG A 56 19.43 28.43 -10.76
C ARG A 56 18.71 27.84 -11.95
N ASP A 57 19.37 27.88 -13.11
CA ASP A 57 18.81 27.46 -14.39
C ASP A 57 17.42 28.09 -14.62
N ALA A 58 17.27 29.38 -14.25
CA ALA A 58 16.00 30.09 -14.18
C ALA A 58 15.27 30.13 -15.53
N GLU A 59 16.01 30.09 -16.64
CA GLU A 59 15.49 29.98 -17.99
C GLU A 59 14.72 28.67 -18.26
N VAL A 60 15.02 27.60 -17.52
CA VAL A 60 14.34 26.30 -17.61
C VAL A 60 13.43 26.09 -16.41
N CYS A 61 13.97 26.21 -15.20
CA CYS A 61 13.26 25.87 -13.96
C CYS A 61 12.38 27.00 -13.42
N GLY A 62 12.76 28.26 -13.65
CA GLY A 62 12.00 29.42 -13.20
C GLY A 62 10.65 29.58 -13.90
N ILE A 63 10.50 29.00 -15.09
CA ILE A 63 9.25 29.07 -15.87
C ILE A 63 8.26 27.93 -15.55
N VAL A 64 8.68 26.91 -14.80
CA VAL A 64 7.82 25.78 -14.42
C VAL A 64 6.70 26.21 -13.48
N GLY A 65 6.92 27.27 -12.69
CA GLY A 65 5.96 27.76 -11.72
C GLY A 65 5.91 26.89 -10.45
N LEU A 66 7.08 26.50 -9.95
CA LEU A 66 7.19 25.75 -8.70
C LEU A 66 6.57 26.51 -7.52
N VAL A 67 5.92 25.75 -6.64
CA VAL A 67 5.32 26.24 -5.40
C VAL A 67 5.83 25.43 -4.23
N ASP A 68 5.73 25.98 -3.03
CA ASP A 68 6.06 25.26 -1.81
C ASP A 68 5.02 24.15 -1.56
N GLU A 69 5.47 22.91 -1.75
CA GLU A 69 4.71 21.70 -1.48
C GLU A 69 5.02 21.12 -0.08
N SER A 70 5.55 21.93 0.85
CA SER A 70 5.74 21.55 2.27
C SER A 70 4.42 21.08 2.90
N LEU A 71 3.30 21.67 2.50
CA LEU A 71 1.95 21.26 2.84
C LEU A 71 1.04 21.32 1.62
N VAL A 72 0.56 20.16 1.17
CA VAL A 72 -0.37 20.06 0.04
C VAL A 72 -1.72 19.57 0.53
N VAL A 73 -2.70 20.47 0.55
CA VAL A 73 -4.08 20.21 1.00
C VAL A 73 -5.02 20.24 -0.20
N HIS A 74 -5.84 19.21 -0.34
CA HIS A 74 -6.89 19.19 -1.35
C HIS A 74 -7.98 20.21 -1.03
N LYS A 75 -8.28 21.12 -1.97
CA LYS A 75 -9.24 22.22 -1.76
C LYS A 75 -10.63 21.75 -1.32
N ASP A 76 -11.18 20.73 -1.98
CA ASP A 76 -12.57 20.31 -1.73
C ASP A 76 -12.78 19.42 -0.50
N ASN A 77 -11.84 18.51 -0.21
CA ASN A 77 -12.01 17.51 0.85
C ASN A 77 -11.02 17.67 2.01
N ARG A 78 -10.15 18.69 1.95
CA ARG A 78 -9.12 19.02 2.93
C ARG A 78 -8.11 17.90 3.22
N GLY A 79 -8.05 16.87 2.39
CA GLY A 79 -7.11 15.77 2.54
C GLY A 79 -5.66 16.23 2.33
N ILE A 80 -4.76 15.78 3.20
CA ILE A 80 -3.33 16.08 3.12
C ILE A 80 -2.64 15.02 2.25
N ARG A 81 -1.85 15.45 1.27
CA ARG A 81 -1.01 14.57 0.42
C ARG A 81 0.34 14.30 1.10
N ASN A 82 1.01 13.21 0.72
CA ASN A 82 2.35 12.82 1.17
C ASN A 82 2.44 12.55 2.69
N VAL A 83 1.44 11.85 3.24
CA VAL A 83 1.43 11.45 4.65
C VAL A 83 2.07 10.08 4.81
N ALA A 84 3.09 9.98 5.68
CA ALA A 84 3.63 8.72 6.17
C ALA A 84 3.11 8.44 7.58
N ILE A 85 2.65 7.21 7.82
CA ILE A 85 2.26 6.73 9.15
C ILE A 85 3.19 5.57 9.47
N TRP A 86 3.82 5.61 10.63
CA TRP A 86 4.66 4.53 11.12
C TRP A 86 4.22 4.12 12.52
N LEU A 87 4.37 2.83 12.82
CA LEU A 87 4.22 2.29 14.16
C LEU A 87 5.63 2.19 14.77
N GLU A 88 5.82 2.80 15.93
CA GLU A 88 7.04 2.68 16.72
C GLU A 88 6.78 1.71 17.88
N THR A 89 7.56 0.65 17.96
CA THR A 89 7.48 -0.35 19.03
C THR A 89 8.84 -1.02 19.22
N ARG A 90 9.08 -1.54 20.42
CA ARG A 90 10.27 -2.34 20.76
C ARG A 90 10.03 -3.83 20.63
N ASP A 91 8.76 -4.23 20.49
CA ASP A 91 8.38 -5.62 20.35
C ASP A 91 8.56 -6.08 18.90
N GLU A 92 8.94 -7.34 18.70
CA GLU A 92 8.96 -7.92 17.37
C GLU A 92 7.52 -8.02 16.84
N ILE A 93 7.27 -7.36 15.70
CA ILE A 93 5.96 -7.40 15.04
C ILE A 93 6.00 -8.44 13.93
N PRO A 94 5.04 -9.39 13.90
CA PRO A 94 4.98 -10.37 12.83
C PRO A 94 4.75 -9.66 11.48
N VAL A 95 5.55 -10.03 10.48
CA VAL A 95 5.40 -9.52 9.11
C VAL A 95 4.38 -10.38 8.37
N HIS A 96 3.38 -9.74 7.75
CA HIS A 96 2.38 -10.44 6.94
C HIS A 96 3.07 -11.31 5.86
N PRO A 97 2.64 -12.57 5.63
CA PRO A 97 3.31 -13.47 4.68
C PRO A 97 3.53 -12.89 3.27
N GLU A 98 2.57 -12.09 2.78
CA GLU A 98 2.67 -11.42 1.47
C GLU A 98 3.72 -10.29 1.43
N LEU A 99 4.16 -9.79 2.58
CA LEU A 99 5.12 -8.70 2.70
C LEU A 99 6.55 -9.18 2.97
N GLN A 100 6.79 -10.50 3.08
CA GLN A 100 8.11 -11.04 3.42
C GLN A 100 9.19 -10.72 2.38
N GLN A 101 8.81 -10.60 1.10
CA GLN A 101 9.74 -10.27 0.02
C GLN A 101 9.48 -8.86 -0.50
N PRO A 102 10.51 -8.01 -0.70
CA PRO A 102 10.35 -6.71 -1.33
C PRO A 102 9.75 -6.82 -2.74
N PRO A 103 9.08 -5.76 -3.27
CA PRO A 103 8.56 -5.78 -4.62
C PRO A 103 9.74 -5.86 -5.59
N LYS A 104 9.57 -6.58 -6.69
CA LYS A 104 10.61 -6.70 -7.71
C LYS A 104 10.77 -5.44 -8.55
N GLU A 105 9.68 -4.70 -8.73
CA GLU A 105 9.68 -3.43 -9.43
C GLU A 105 10.47 -2.40 -8.62
N ALA A 106 11.44 -1.78 -9.27
CA ALA A 106 12.23 -0.72 -8.68
C ALA A 106 11.40 0.57 -8.69
N PRO A 107 11.11 1.15 -7.52
CA PRO A 107 10.40 2.40 -7.47
C PRO A 107 11.36 3.51 -7.91
N CYS A 108 10.84 4.55 -8.55
CA CYS A 108 11.65 5.61 -9.15
C CYS A 108 11.33 6.96 -8.51
N ILE A 109 12.36 7.75 -8.22
CA ILE A 109 12.27 9.19 -8.04
C ILE A 109 12.92 9.84 -9.27
N ASP A 110 12.21 10.74 -9.92
CA ASP A 110 12.65 11.46 -11.11
C ASP A 110 12.82 12.94 -10.79
N ASN A 111 13.92 13.55 -11.22
CA ASN A 111 13.97 14.99 -11.41
C ASN A 111 13.19 15.32 -12.68
N ARG A 112 12.00 15.86 -12.50
CA ARG A 112 11.10 16.25 -13.59
C ARG A 112 10.42 17.56 -13.22
N ASP A 113 10.39 18.48 -14.17
CA ASP A 113 9.90 19.83 -13.97
C ASP A 113 10.66 20.51 -12.81
N CYS A 114 11.97 20.28 -12.75
CA CYS A 114 12.90 20.84 -11.76
C CYS A 114 12.56 20.52 -10.30
N ARG A 115 11.88 19.40 -10.05
CA ARG A 115 11.56 18.88 -8.72
C ARG A 115 11.69 17.36 -8.68
N PHE A 116 11.80 16.80 -7.48
CA PHE A 116 11.72 15.35 -7.29
C PHE A 116 10.26 14.88 -7.34
N GLU A 117 9.97 13.94 -8.24
CA GLU A 117 8.67 13.33 -8.41
C GLU A 117 8.79 11.79 -8.36
N PRO A 118 8.09 11.11 -7.43
CA PRO A 118 7.21 11.68 -6.42
C PRO A 118 7.99 12.35 -5.28
N ARG A 119 7.35 13.33 -4.62
CA ARG A 119 7.91 14.02 -3.44
C ARG A 119 8.19 13.07 -2.27
N MET A 120 7.44 11.99 -2.17
CA MET A 120 7.62 10.96 -1.16
C MET A 120 7.54 9.58 -1.82
N LEU A 121 8.54 8.75 -1.55
CA LEU A 121 8.60 7.38 -2.03
C LEU A 121 8.91 6.44 -0.86
N ALA A 122 8.13 5.37 -0.73
CA ALA A 122 8.41 4.31 0.21
C ALA A 122 9.21 3.20 -0.47
N VAL A 123 10.27 2.75 0.18
CA VAL A 123 11.13 1.66 -0.27
C VAL A 123 11.28 0.64 0.85
N ARG A 124 11.39 -0.65 0.50
CA ARG A 124 11.63 -1.72 1.48
C ARG A 124 13.12 -2.03 1.58
N THR A 125 13.55 -2.48 2.76
CA THR A 125 14.93 -2.95 2.97
C THR A 125 15.31 -4.01 1.93
N GLY A 126 16.46 -3.84 1.28
CA GLY A 126 16.93 -4.72 0.21
C GLY A 126 16.32 -4.47 -1.17
N GLN A 127 15.35 -3.55 -1.30
CA GLN A 127 14.82 -3.13 -2.59
C GLN A 127 15.77 -2.14 -3.26
N ILE A 128 16.09 -2.37 -4.54
CA ILE A 128 16.76 -1.38 -5.38
C ILE A 128 15.72 -0.33 -5.79
N PHE A 129 16.08 0.95 -5.71
CA PHE A 129 15.26 2.04 -6.26
C PHE A 129 16.06 2.82 -7.29
N GLU A 130 15.36 3.47 -8.19
CA GLU A 130 15.94 4.26 -9.28
C GLU A 130 15.88 5.75 -8.95
N LEU A 131 16.97 6.45 -9.25
CA LEU A 131 17.01 7.89 -9.27
C LEU A 131 17.28 8.33 -10.71
N LYS A 132 16.34 9.06 -11.28
CA LYS A 132 16.34 9.49 -12.67
C LYS A 132 16.36 11.02 -12.75
N ASN A 133 16.90 11.54 -13.84
CA ASN A 133 16.73 12.94 -14.22
C ASN A 133 16.16 12.99 -15.65
N SER A 134 14.95 13.52 -15.79
CA SER A 134 14.27 13.74 -17.06
C SER A 134 14.26 15.21 -17.49
N ASP A 135 14.75 16.12 -16.64
CA ASP A 135 14.88 17.53 -16.99
C ASP A 135 15.99 17.74 -18.04
N PRO A 136 15.89 18.81 -18.86
CA PRO A 136 16.91 19.12 -19.87
C PRO A 136 18.19 19.72 -19.25
N VAL A 137 18.21 19.93 -17.94
CA VAL A 137 19.34 20.46 -17.18
C VAL A 137 19.86 19.42 -16.19
N ALA A 138 21.13 19.54 -15.81
CA ALA A 138 21.77 18.58 -14.92
C ALA A 138 21.34 18.80 -13.46
N HIS A 139 20.69 17.80 -12.87
CA HIS A 139 20.41 17.75 -11.44
C HIS A 139 21.29 16.71 -10.73
N ASN A 140 21.54 16.96 -9.45
CA ASN A 140 22.08 15.96 -8.52
C ASN A 140 21.05 15.68 -7.42
N ALA A 141 21.21 14.54 -6.74
CA ALA A 141 20.49 14.28 -5.49
C ALA A 141 21.48 14.21 -4.33
N ALA A 142 21.33 15.13 -3.38
CA ALA A 142 21.99 15.06 -2.10
C ALA A 142 21.10 14.31 -1.11
N VAL A 143 21.60 13.20 -0.56
CA VAL A 143 20.86 12.37 0.39
C VAL A 143 21.34 12.66 1.81
N TYR A 144 20.45 13.22 2.62
CA TYR A 144 20.68 13.46 4.04
C TYR A 144 19.95 12.40 4.87
N ALA A 145 20.61 11.25 5.06
CA ALA A 145 20.03 10.14 5.79
C ALA A 145 20.07 10.39 7.30
N ARG A 146 18.96 10.10 7.99
CA ARG A 146 18.94 9.89 9.45
C ARG A 146 18.88 8.40 9.71
N ARG A 147 19.86 7.88 10.46
CA ARG A 147 19.81 6.49 10.94
C ARG A 147 18.76 6.40 12.03
N ASN A 148 17.77 5.53 11.86
CA ASN A 148 16.90 5.13 12.95
C ASN A 148 17.55 3.96 13.71
N THR A 149 17.40 3.92 15.04
CA THR A 149 17.85 2.78 15.85
C THR A 149 16.77 1.70 15.78
N PRO A 150 17.06 0.47 15.31
CA PRO A 150 16.10 -0.63 15.35
C PRO A 150 15.70 -0.99 16.78
#